data_AF-A0A1G2ZKV1-F1
#
_entry.id   AF-A0A1G2ZKV1-F1
#
_cell.length_a   1.000
_cell.length_b   1.000
_cell.length_c   1.000
_cell.angle_alpha   90.00
_cell.angle_beta   90.00
_cell.angle_gamma   90.00
#
_symmetry.space_group_name_H-M   'P 1'
#
loop_
_entity.id
_entity.type
_entity.pdbx_description
1 polymer ?
#
loop_
_entity_poly.entity_id
_entity_poly.type
_entity_poly.pdbx_seq_one_letter_code
_entity_poly.pdbx_strand_id
1 'polypeptide(L)'
;MTKFAVEGLISELLPFLDALHKSAETLSNANGAKEAANILDGIKLAEKELMKTLAKNGVKPIEVHPVSPIRDCSNRVRNFSSGTSNTDLDKKSTRGDISNPEGNSFRANGAKGVMFNPLYHEAVAEVETDDHPDKTILEEMRRGYMIQDRVLRPSQVKVAKKRIPKSEALNPKQYQNPNDPKDII
;
A
#
# COMPACT_ATOMS: atom_id res chain seq x y z
N MET A 1 12.23 24.65 22.34
CA MET A 1 11.20 25.52 21.73
C MET A 1 11.18 25.44 20.20
N THR A 2 12.30 25.20 19.52
CA THR A 2 12.37 25.16 18.04
C THR A 2 11.70 23.94 17.38
N LYS A 3 11.53 22.82 18.10
CA LYS A 3 11.03 21.56 17.53
C LYS A 3 9.59 21.64 17.01
N PHE A 4 8.73 22.42 17.68
CA PHE A 4 7.33 22.61 17.26
C PHE A 4 7.17 23.58 16.08
N ALA A 5 8.10 24.54 15.91
CA ALA A 5 8.06 25.44 14.76
C ALA A 5 8.31 24.68 13.45
N VAL A 6 9.14 23.64 13.49
CA VAL A 6 9.44 22.80 12.33
C VAL A 6 8.24 21.92 11.94
N GLU A 7 7.45 21.44 12.91
CA GLU A 7 6.26 20.62 12.64
C GLU A 7 5.22 21.36 11.77
N GLY A 8 4.96 22.64 12.06
CA GLY A 8 4.05 23.48 11.27
C GLY A 8 4.52 23.62 9.82
N LEU A 9 5.81 23.97 9.64
CA LEU A 9 6.41 24.10 8.31
C LEU A 9 6.35 22.80 7.49
N ILE A 10 6.57 21.65 8.13
CA ILE A 10 6.47 20.35 7.44
C ILE A 10 5.04 20.10 6.98
N SER A 11 4.04 20.39 7.83
CA SER A 11 2.63 20.20 7.46
C SER A 11 2.19 21.05 6.27
N GLU A 12 2.70 22.28 6.17
CA GLU A 12 2.48 23.19 5.02
C GLU A 12 3.22 22.73 3.75
N LEU A 13 4.29 21.95 3.90
CA LEU A 13 5.08 21.41 2.79
C LEU A 13 4.48 20.12 2.19
N LEU A 14 3.71 19.34 2.97
CA LEU A 14 3.13 18.08 2.51
C LEU A 14 2.28 18.19 1.22
N PRO A 15 1.46 19.24 1.01
CA PRO A 15 0.74 19.43 -0.26
C PRO A 15 1.66 19.54 -1.48
N PHE A 16 2.87 20.07 -1.34
CA PHE A 16 3.83 20.14 -2.44
C PHE A 16 4.34 18.76 -2.84
N LEU A 17 4.58 17.88 -1.86
CA LEU A 17 4.98 16.50 -2.11
C LEU A 17 3.87 15.73 -2.85
N ASP A 18 2.61 15.94 -2.47
CA ASP A 18 1.47 15.36 -3.18
C ASP A 18 1.37 15.89 -4.62
N ALA A 19 1.61 17.18 -4.83
CA ALA A 19 1.60 17.78 -6.17
C ALA A 19 2.70 17.17 -7.06
N LEU A 20 3.90 16.92 -6.52
CA LEU A 20 4.98 16.27 -7.26
C LEU A 20 4.63 14.82 -7.63
N HIS A 21 4.10 14.05 -6.67
CA HIS A 21 3.67 12.67 -6.92
C HIS A 21 2.55 12.62 -7.96
N LYS A 22 1.56 13.52 -7.85
CA LYS A 22 0.45 13.61 -8.81
C LYS A 22 0.91 14.04 -10.20
N SER A 23 1.91 14.93 -10.26
CA SER A 23 2.53 15.34 -11.52
C SER A 23 3.23 14.16 -12.20
N ALA A 24 3.94 13.33 -11.44
CA ALA A 24 4.57 12.12 -11.96
C ALA A 24 3.55 11.11 -12.51
N GLU A 25 2.43 10.88 -11.82
CA GLU A 25 1.34 10.01 -12.31
C GLU A 25 0.72 10.54 -13.61
N THR A 26 0.41 11.84 -13.64
CA THR A 26 -0.22 12.49 -14.81
C THR A 26 0.67 12.38 -16.04
N LEU A 27 1.98 12.56 -15.86
CA LEU A 27 2.95 12.47 -16.94
C LEU A 27 3.20 11.03 -17.40
N SER A 28 3.06 10.05 -16.51
CA SER A 28 3.15 8.63 -16.87
C SER A 28 2.02 8.19 -17.79
N ASN A 29 0.86 8.84 -17.74
CA ASN A 29 -0.28 8.58 -18.61
C ASN A 29 -0.20 9.33 -19.96
N ALA A 30 0.66 10.34 -20.08
CA ALA A 30 0.85 11.13 -21.28
C ALA A 30 1.98 10.53 -22.14
N ASN A 31 1.64 9.84 -23.23
CA ASN A 31 2.56 9.10 -24.11
C ASN A 31 3.49 9.98 -24.98
N GLY A 32 4.05 11.06 -24.44
CA GLY A 32 5.06 11.90 -25.13
C GLY A 32 6.44 11.25 -25.10
N ALA A 33 6.87 10.61 -26.19
CA ALA A 33 7.89 9.55 -26.17
C ALA A 33 9.32 9.92 -25.70
N LYS A 34 9.71 11.19 -25.56
CA LYS A 34 11.08 11.57 -25.12
C LYS A 34 11.13 12.74 -24.15
N GLU A 35 10.39 13.81 -24.40
CA GLU A 35 10.39 14.99 -23.52
C GLU A 35 9.75 14.68 -22.16
N ALA A 36 8.65 13.93 -22.15
CA ALA A 36 7.97 13.53 -20.92
C ALA A 36 8.84 12.58 -20.07
N ALA A 37 9.70 11.76 -20.70
CA ALA A 37 10.59 10.84 -19.99
C ALA A 37 11.66 11.59 -19.18
N ASN A 38 12.32 12.58 -19.79
CA ASN A 38 13.33 13.39 -19.11
C ASN A 38 12.72 14.17 -17.92
N ILE A 39 11.50 14.70 -18.11
CA ILE A 39 10.78 15.40 -17.05
C ILE A 39 10.38 14.43 -15.94
N LEU A 40 9.89 13.24 -16.27
CA LEU A 40 9.53 12.20 -15.30
C LEU A 40 10.73 11.83 -14.42
N ASP A 41 11.91 11.68 -15.02
CA ASP A 41 13.14 11.39 -14.28
C ASP A 41 13.55 12.56 -13.38
N GLY A 42 13.42 13.80 -13.86
CA GLY A 42 13.63 15.01 -13.06
C GLY A 42 12.69 15.10 -11.84
N ILE A 43 11.39 14.83 -12.04
CA ILE A 43 10.39 14.85 -10.97
C ILE A 43 10.67 13.73 -9.96
N LYS A 44 11.00 12.51 -10.41
CA LYS A 44 11.36 11.38 -9.53
C LYS A 44 12.60 11.70 -8.69
N LEU A 45 13.58 12.40 -9.26
CA LEU A 45 14.78 12.81 -8.52
C LEU A 45 14.44 13.85 -7.45
N ALA A 46 13.57 14.82 -7.77
CA ALA A 46 13.09 15.83 -6.82
C ALA A 46 12.29 15.18 -5.67
N GLU A 47 11.39 14.24 -5.96
CA GLU A 47 10.65 13.48 -4.94
C GLU A 47 11.62 12.77 -3.99
N LYS A 48 12.61 12.06 -4.54
CA LYS A 48 13.62 11.35 -3.74
C LYS A 48 14.44 12.30 -2.86
N GLU A 49 14.86 13.44 -3.40
CA GLU A 49 15.66 14.39 -2.64
C GLU A 49 14.87 15.02 -1.50
N LEU A 50 13.59 15.34 -1.73
CA LEU A 50 12.69 15.81 -0.69
C LEU A 50 12.47 14.75 0.40
N MET A 51 12.33 13.47 0.02
CA MET A 51 12.22 12.40 1.01
C MET A 51 13.49 12.25 1.85
N LYS A 52 14.69 12.46 1.28
CA LYS A 52 15.94 12.44 2.06
C LYS A 52 16.01 13.59 3.06
N THR A 53 15.58 14.80 2.69
CA THR A 53 15.60 15.95 3.61
C THR A 53 14.56 15.78 4.72
N LEU A 54 13.38 15.26 4.40
CA LEU A 54 12.34 14.94 5.38
C LEU A 54 12.77 13.84 6.35
N ALA A 55 13.45 12.79 5.86
CA ALA A 55 13.97 11.71 6.70
C ALA A 55 15.03 12.21 7.70
N LYS A 56 15.91 13.14 7.30
CA LYS A 56 16.87 13.80 8.21
C LYS A 56 16.18 14.55 9.35
N ASN A 57 14.97 15.05 9.11
CA ASN A 57 14.15 15.76 10.09
C ASN A 57 13.22 14.81 10.89
N GLY A 58 13.29 13.49 10.68
CA GLY A 58 12.53 12.49 11.44
C GLY A 58 11.11 12.25 10.94
N VAL A 59 10.79 12.70 9.72
CA VAL A 59 9.51 12.38 9.06
C VAL A 59 9.62 11.01 8.40
N LYS A 60 8.63 10.16 8.66
CA LYS A 60 8.50 8.82 8.06
C LYS A 60 7.14 8.70 7.37
N PRO A 61 7.07 8.09 6.19
CA PRO A 61 5.78 7.74 5.61
C PRO A 61 5.09 6.67 6.48
N ILE A 62 3.76 6.72 6.54
CA ILE A 62 2.96 5.66 7.16
C ILE A 62 2.98 4.46 6.21
N GLU A 63 3.45 3.31 6.70
CA GLU A 63 3.51 2.09 5.89
C GLU A 63 2.11 1.58 5.61
N VAL A 64 1.62 1.84 4.41
CA VAL A 64 0.44 1.18 3.84
C VAL A 64 0.93 0.18 2.82
N HIS A 65 0.71 -1.10 3.09
CA HIS A 65 0.92 -2.14 2.11
C HIS A 65 -0.43 -2.49 1.50
N PRO A 66 -0.71 -2.02 0.27
CA PRO A 66 -1.92 -2.42 -0.41
C PRO A 66 -1.90 -3.94 -0.58
N VAL A 67 -3.03 -4.57 -0.34
CA VAL A 67 -3.16 -5.99 -0.65
C VAL A 67 -3.07 -6.12 -2.16
N SER A 68 -2.05 -6.85 -2.62
CA SER A 68 -2.05 -7.31 -4.01
C SER A 68 -3.24 -8.24 -4.19
N PRO A 69 -4.00 -8.11 -5.30
CA PRO A 69 -5.03 -9.08 -5.61
C PRO A 69 -4.43 -10.48 -5.46
N ILE A 70 -5.12 -11.38 -4.76
CA ILE A 70 -4.73 -12.78 -4.73
C ILE A 70 -4.71 -13.19 -6.20
N ARG A 71 -3.51 -13.35 -6.78
CA ARG A 71 -3.40 -13.87 -8.14
C ARG A 71 -3.95 -15.27 -8.04
N ASP A 72 -5.18 -15.48 -8.51
CA ASP A 72 -5.76 -16.80 -8.65
C ASP A 72 -4.69 -17.71 -9.28
N CYS A 73 -4.26 -18.73 -8.54
CA CYS A 73 -3.34 -19.76 -9.05
C CYS A 73 -3.91 -20.44 -10.31
N SER A 74 -5.20 -20.23 -10.59
CA SER A 74 -5.95 -20.79 -11.70
C SER A 74 -5.47 -20.35 -13.09
N ASN A 75 -4.57 -19.37 -13.23
CA ASN A 75 -4.02 -18.97 -14.53
C ASN A 75 -2.53 -19.33 -14.75
N ARG A 76 -1.98 -20.28 -13.98
CA ARG A 76 -0.62 -20.83 -14.18
C ARG A 76 -0.52 -21.87 -15.31
N VAL A 77 -1.62 -22.23 -15.97
CA VAL A 77 -1.62 -23.21 -17.07
C VAL A 77 -1.93 -22.53 -18.39
N ARG A 78 -0.91 -21.94 -19.03
CA ARG A 78 -0.82 -21.72 -20.49
C ARG A 78 0.46 -20.96 -20.85
N ASN A 79 1.61 -21.57 -20.58
CA ASN A 79 2.90 -21.34 -21.27
C ASN A 79 3.84 -22.50 -20.89
N PHE A 80 3.39 -23.72 -21.15
CA PHE A 80 4.22 -24.93 -21.23
C PHE A 80 4.17 -25.36 -22.70
N SER A 81 5.34 -25.66 -23.28
CA SER A 81 5.65 -25.87 -24.71
C SER A 81 5.77 -24.58 -25.51
N SER A 82 6.86 -24.28 -26.24
CA SER A 82 7.84 -25.15 -26.89
C SER A 82 9.13 -24.39 -27.24
N GLY A 83 10.31 -25.04 -27.16
CA GLY A 83 11.50 -24.58 -27.89
C GLY A 83 12.84 -24.92 -27.25
N THR A 84 13.30 -26.16 -27.43
CA THR A 84 14.72 -26.59 -27.35
C THR A 84 15.61 -25.70 -28.24
N SER A 85 16.90 -25.46 -27.99
CA SER A 85 17.96 -26.47 -27.85
C SER A 85 19.19 -25.93 -27.10
N ASN A 86 19.82 -26.84 -26.36
CA ASN A 86 21.16 -26.69 -25.80
C ASN A 86 22.20 -26.39 -26.88
N THR A 87 23.16 -25.51 -26.56
CA THR A 87 24.57 -25.66 -26.94
C THR A 87 25.45 -24.89 -25.95
N ASP A 88 26.42 -25.64 -25.42
CA ASP A 88 27.78 -25.25 -25.04
C ASP A 88 28.09 -24.62 -23.67
N LEU A 89 28.66 -25.50 -22.85
CA LEU A 89 29.62 -25.24 -21.77
C LEU A 89 30.69 -24.24 -22.23
N ASP A 90 30.87 -23.14 -21.50
CA ASP A 90 32.18 -22.57 -21.12
C ASP A 90 32.01 -21.21 -20.43
N LYS A 91 32.15 -21.20 -19.10
CA LYS A 91 33.02 -20.26 -18.35
C LYS A 91 32.88 -20.48 -16.84
N LYS A 92 33.75 -21.36 -16.36
CA LYS A 92 34.65 -21.16 -15.22
C LYS A 92 34.20 -20.17 -14.13
N SER A 93 33.85 -20.76 -13.00
CA SER A 93 34.06 -20.28 -11.63
C SER A 93 35.16 -19.21 -11.51
N THR A 94 34.74 -17.97 -11.23
CA THR A 94 35.41 -17.11 -10.26
C THR A 94 34.37 -16.49 -9.36
N ARG A 95 34.41 -16.97 -8.12
CA ARG A 95 34.00 -16.34 -6.87
C ARG A 95 33.82 -14.83 -7.00
N GLY A 96 32.63 -14.38 -6.64
CA GLY A 96 32.25 -12.99 -6.56
C GLY A 96 30.91 -12.92 -5.84
N ASP A 97 30.89 -13.40 -4.60
CA ASP A 97 29.95 -12.94 -3.60
C ASP A 97 30.14 -11.42 -3.46
N ILE A 98 29.44 -10.66 -4.30
CA ILE A 98 29.14 -9.26 -4.02
C ILE A 98 27.63 -9.20 -4.06
N SER A 99 27.07 -9.51 -2.89
CA SER A 99 25.82 -8.93 -2.42
C SER A 99 25.61 -7.57 -3.07
N ASN A 100 24.60 -7.45 -3.92
CA ASN A 100 24.17 -6.19 -4.51
C ASN A 100 24.09 -5.13 -3.38
N PRO A 101 25.03 -4.18 -3.27
CA PRO A 101 25.08 -3.26 -2.13
C PRO A 101 24.22 -2.02 -2.36
N GLU A 102 23.51 -1.95 -3.48
CA GLU A 102 22.54 -0.88 -3.72
C GLU A 102 21.16 -1.31 -3.22
N GLY A 103 20.93 -0.94 -1.96
CA GLY A 103 19.68 -1.08 -1.22
C GLY A 103 18.53 -0.29 -1.83
N ASN A 104 18.04 -0.72 -2.98
CA ASN A 104 16.63 -0.55 -3.34
C ASN A 104 15.93 -1.88 -3.11
N SER A 105 15.53 -2.08 -1.85
CA SER A 105 14.45 -2.99 -1.52
C SER A 105 13.14 -2.44 -2.09
N PHE A 106 12.99 -2.46 -3.42
CA PHE A 106 11.66 -2.44 -4.04
C PHE A 106 11.07 -3.82 -3.77
N ARG A 107 10.55 -3.94 -2.55
CA ARG A 107 10.06 -5.15 -1.90
C ARG A 107 8.96 -5.77 -2.77
N ALA A 108 9.33 -6.79 -3.53
CA ALA A 108 8.44 -7.91 -3.80
C ALA A 108 8.21 -8.66 -2.48
N ASN A 109 7.51 -8.01 -1.53
CA ASN A 109 7.14 -8.63 -0.26
C ASN A 109 5.75 -9.23 -0.41
N GLY A 110 5.71 -10.55 -0.31
CA GLY A 110 4.48 -11.32 -0.28
C GLY A 110 3.48 -10.78 0.75
N ALA A 111 2.28 -10.49 0.23
CA ALA A 111 0.97 -10.60 0.88
C ALA A 111 0.93 -10.43 2.41
N LYS A 112 1.09 -9.19 2.89
CA LYS A 112 0.54 -8.79 4.19
C LYS A 112 -0.16 -7.45 4.03
N GLY A 113 -1.47 -7.50 3.81
CA GLY A 113 -2.34 -6.34 3.96
C GLY A 113 -2.24 -5.79 5.37
N VAL A 114 -2.17 -4.47 5.48
CA VAL A 114 -2.24 -3.80 6.78
C VAL A 114 -3.72 -3.68 7.16
N MET A 115 -4.05 -4.02 8.41
CA MET A 115 -5.39 -3.78 8.96
C MET A 115 -5.60 -2.29 9.15
N PHE A 116 -6.81 -1.83 8.85
CA PHE A 116 -7.20 -0.44 9.04
C PHE A 116 -7.17 -0.06 10.52
N ASN A 117 -6.39 0.98 10.83
CA ASN A 117 -6.28 1.56 12.16
C ASN A 117 -6.70 3.04 12.10
N PRO A 118 -7.79 3.46 12.78
CA PRO A 118 -8.28 4.84 12.77
C PRO A 118 -7.28 5.90 13.26
N LEU A 119 -6.27 5.50 14.05
CA LEU A 119 -5.22 6.40 14.54
C LEU A 119 -4.24 6.84 13.43
N TYR A 120 -4.02 6.00 12.43
CA TYR A 120 -3.02 6.21 11.38
C TYR A 120 -3.63 6.34 9.98
N HIS A 121 -4.88 5.92 9.82
CA HIS A 121 -5.56 5.82 8.54
C HIS A 121 -6.94 6.49 8.59
N GLU A 122 -7.27 7.16 7.49
CA GLU A 122 -8.58 7.74 7.21
C GLU A 122 -9.22 6.95 6.05
N ALA A 123 -10.38 6.33 6.30
CA ALA A 123 -11.10 5.59 5.27
C ALA A 123 -11.94 6.55 4.44
N VAL A 124 -11.55 6.77 3.18
CA VAL A 124 -12.28 7.66 2.25
C VAL A 124 -13.33 6.89 1.46
N ALA A 125 -13.08 5.60 1.17
CA ALA A 125 -14.02 4.75 0.46
C ALA A 125 -13.98 3.31 1.00
N GLU A 126 -15.13 2.65 0.98
CA GLU A 126 -15.28 1.22 1.27
C GLU A 126 -15.61 0.52 -0.05
N VAL A 127 -14.88 -0.56 -0.36
CA VAL A 127 -15.15 -1.41 -1.53
C VAL A 127 -15.65 -2.76 -1.04
N GLU A 128 -16.82 -3.18 -1.53
CA GLU A 128 -17.37 -4.50 -1.23
C GLU A 128 -16.52 -5.56 -1.94
N THR A 129 -15.89 -6.44 -1.18
CA THR A 129 -15.03 -7.50 -1.74
C THR A 129 -15.05 -8.70 -0.81
N ASP A 130 -15.16 -9.91 -1.37
CA ASP A 130 -15.15 -11.17 -0.61
C ASP A 130 -13.74 -11.79 -0.52
N ASP A 131 -12.79 -11.30 -1.35
CA ASP A 131 -11.40 -11.78 -1.43
C ASP A 131 -10.55 -11.44 -0.20
N HIS A 132 -10.95 -10.41 0.55
CA HIS A 132 -10.16 -9.86 1.64
C HIS A 132 -10.99 -9.74 2.93
N PRO A 133 -10.36 -9.94 4.10
CA PRO A 133 -11.07 -9.78 5.37
C PRO A 133 -11.55 -8.35 5.55
N ASP A 134 -12.63 -8.19 6.32
CA ASP A 134 -13.19 -6.88 6.64
C ASP A 134 -12.13 -5.95 7.25
N LYS A 135 -12.20 -4.65 6.90
CA LYS A 135 -11.27 -3.60 7.37
C LYS A 135 -9.83 -3.78 6.91
N THR A 136 -9.60 -4.50 5.81
CA THR A 136 -8.28 -4.58 5.18
C THR A 136 -8.08 -3.40 4.24
N ILE A 137 -6.88 -2.81 4.22
CA ILE A 137 -6.56 -1.73 3.29
C ILE A 137 -6.29 -2.32 1.89
N LEU A 138 -7.07 -1.88 0.91
CA LEU A 138 -6.95 -2.30 -0.49
C LEU A 138 -5.97 -1.41 -1.25
N GLU A 139 -6.17 -0.10 -1.17
CA GLU A 139 -5.46 0.89 -1.97
C GLU A 139 -5.22 2.15 -1.14
N GLU A 140 -4.02 2.72 -1.26
CA GLU A 140 -3.69 4.03 -0.70
C GLU A 140 -3.94 5.12 -1.75
N MET A 141 -4.85 6.05 -1.45
CA MET A 141 -5.14 7.19 -2.34
C MET A 141 -4.17 8.35 -2.11
N ARG A 142 -3.80 8.58 -0.85
CA ARG A 142 -2.90 9.67 -0.46
C ARG A 142 -2.02 9.23 0.70
N ARG A 143 -0.72 9.46 0.56
CA ARG A 143 0.28 9.03 1.55
C ARG A 143 0.12 9.72 2.90
N GLY A 144 0.17 8.95 3.98
CA GLY A 144 0.24 9.48 5.33
C GLY A 144 1.68 9.75 5.76
N TYR A 145 1.89 10.70 6.68
CA TYR A 145 3.20 11.01 7.24
C TYR A 145 3.13 11.14 8.76
N MET A 146 4.15 10.61 9.42
CA MET A 146 4.37 10.73 10.86
C MET A 146 5.72 11.39 11.12
N ILE A 147 5.82 12.14 12.20
CA ILE A 147 7.08 12.66 12.73
C ILE A 147 7.33 12.00 14.08
N GLN A 148 8.41 11.23 14.18
CA GLN A 148 8.69 10.40 15.36
C GLN A 148 7.49 9.50 15.71
N ASP A 149 6.78 9.78 16.81
CA ASP A 149 5.61 9.01 17.28
C ASP A 149 4.26 9.75 17.05
N ARG A 150 4.31 10.94 16.44
CA ARG A 150 3.12 11.77 16.18
C ARG A 150 2.72 11.70 14.71
N VAL A 151 1.42 11.52 14.47
CA VAL A 151 0.85 11.59 13.12
C VAL A 151 0.73 13.06 12.71
N LEU A 152 1.37 13.43 11.59
CA LEU A 152 1.19 14.75 10.97
C LEU A 152 -0.04 14.76 10.07
N ARG A 153 -0.18 13.70 9.28
CA ARG A 153 -1.31 13.48 8.38
C ARG A 153 -1.61 12.00 8.29
N PRO A 154 -2.86 11.55 8.55
CA PRO A 154 -3.24 10.16 8.35
C PRO A 154 -3.16 9.78 6.87
N SER A 155 -2.92 8.51 6.58
CA SER A 155 -3.00 8.01 5.20
C SER A 155 -4.46 7.84 4.80
N GLN A 156 -4.81 8.29 3.59
CA GLN A 156 -6.16 8.13 3.06
C GLN A 156 -6.23 6.86 2.23
N VAL A 157 -7.12 5.96 2.63
CA VAL A 157 -7.15 4.59 2.12
C VAL A 157 -8.55 4.16 1.70
N LYS A 158 -8.60 3.21 0.77
CA LYS A 158 -9.78 2.41 0.44
C LYS A 158 -9.75 1.13 1.25
N VAL A 159 -10.83 0.82 1.96
CA VAL A 159 -10.92 -0.37 2.83
C VAL A 159 -11.89 -1.40 2.25
N ALA A 160 -11.60 -2.68 2.49
CA ALA A 160 -12.49 -3.77 2.16
C ALA A 160 -13.64 -3.84 3.16
N LYS A 161 -14.86 -3.98 2.64
CA LYS A 161 -16.04 -4.32 3.43
C LYS A 161 -16.57 -5.66 2.96
N LYS A 162 -16.70 -6.62 3.86
CA LYS A 162 -17.30 -7.91 3.50
C LYS A 162 -18.78 -7.72 3.21
N ARG A 163 -19.25 -8.27 2.09
CA ARG A 163 -20.68 -8.27 1.77
C ARG A 163 -21.39 -9.21 2.74
N ILE A 164 -22.16 -8.67 3.67
CA ILE A 164 -23.02 -9.50 4.54
C ILE A 164 -24.30 -9.75 3.76
N PRO A 165 -24.59 -10.99 3.31
CA PRO A 165 -25.86 -11.27 2.66
C PRO A 165 -26.99 -10.98 3.64
N LYS A 166 -28.00 -10.22 3.18
CA LYS A 166 -29.12 -9.72 3.99
C LYS A 166 -29.93 -10.82 4.72
N SER A 167 -29.72 -12.09 4.37
CA SER A 167 -30.35 -13.26 4.99
C SER A 167 -29.90 -13.51 6.43
N GLU A 168 -28.69 -13.09 6.84
CA GLU A 168 -28.18 -13.32 8.21
C GLU A 168 -28.55 -12.21 9.20
N ALA A 169 -29.00 -11.05 8.73
CA ALA A 169 -29.47 -9.95 9.59
C ALA A 169 -30.91 -10.15 10.12
N LEU A 170 -31.65 -11.13 9.58
CA LEU A 170 -33.07 -11.38 9.90
C LEU A 170 -33.33 -12.60 10.78
N ASN A 171 -32.28 -13.24 11.30
CA ASN A 171 -32.46 -14.17 12.41
C ASN A 171 -31.96 -13.50 13.69
N PRO A 172 -32.77 -12.65 14.35
CA PRO A 172 -32.60 -12.47 15.77
C PRO A 172 -32.77 -13.86 16.35
N LYS A 173 -31.68 -14.59 16.61
CA LYS A 173 -31.79 -15.80 17.42
C LYS A 173 -32.48 -15.34 18.68
N GLN A 174 -33.67 -15.90 18.83
CA GLN A 174 -34.58 -15.81 19.96
C GLN A 174 -33.80 -15.35 21.19
N TYR A 175 -34.03 -14.11 21.62
CA TYR A 175 -33.94 -13.82 23.04
C TYR A 175 -34.93 -14.80 23.68
N GLN A 176 -34.44 -15.98 24.10
CA GLN A 176 -35.18 -16.76 25.05
C GLN A 176 -35.22 -15.88 26.29
N ASN A 177 -36.37 -15.23 26.47
CA ASN A 177 -36.68 -14.58 27.72
C ASN A 177 -36.45 -15.65 28.81
N PRO A 178 -35.68 -15.36 29.87
CA PRO A 178 -35.53 -16.27 31.00
C PRO A 178 -36.83 -16.59 31.75
N ASN A 179 -37.98 -16.14 31.26
CA ASN A 179 -39.30 -16.26 31.87
C ASN A 179 -40.29 -16.93 30.89
N ASP A 180 -39.93 -18.08 30.33
CA ASP A 180 -40.91 -18.97 29.68
C ASP A 180 -41.63 -19.79 30.78
N PRO A 181 -42.97 -19.76 30.87
CA PRO A 181 -43.74 -20.43 31.96
C PRO A 181 -43.81 -21.97 31.84
N LYS A 182 -42.90 -22.62 31.11
CA LYS A 182 -42.92 -24.08 30.91
C LYS A 182 -42.16 -24.88 31.97
N ASP A 183 -41.48 -24.20 32.90
CA ASP A 183 -40.77 -24.84 34.01
C ASP A 183 -41.52 -24.77 35.36
N ILE A 184 -42.81 -24.42 35.35
CA ILE A 184 -43.68 -24.48 36.55
C ILE A 184 -44.90 -25.34 36.25
N ILE A 185 -44.75 -26.67 36.27
CA ILE A 185 -45.75 -27.66 36.75
C ILE A 185 -44.97 -28.86 37.28
#